data_AF-A0AA88IV92-F1
#
_entry.id   AF-A0AA88IV92-F1
#
_cell.length_a   1.000
_cell.length_b   1.000
_cell.length_c   1.000
_cell.angle_alpha   90.00
_cell.angle_beta   90.00
_cell.angle_gamma   90.00
#
_symmetry.space_group_name_H-M   'P 1'
#
loop_
_entity.id
_entity.type
_entity.pdbx_description
1 polymer ?
#
loop_
_entity_poly.entity_id
_entity_poly.type
_entity_poly.pdbx_seq_one_letter_code
_entity_poly.pdbx_strand_id
1 'polypeptide(L)'
;MKNFLWTGNIEKRKLVTAAWEKTCLPEKEGGLGVRSLEYTNAAFLKKLVWRVLSEDSLMADFMRKKCVKGSRQIKTGPVTFSIWPYVRDHYCALLEESI
;
A
#
# COMPACT_ATOMS: atom_id res chain seq x y z
N MET A 1 5.50 -28.74 -10.99
CA MET A 1 4.83 -27.60 -10.33
C MET A 1 3.66 -27.14 -11.18
N LYS A 2 2.39 -27.38 -10.80
CA LYS A 2 1.23 -26.77 -11.51
C LYS A 2 0.02 -26.43 -10.62
N ASN A 3 -0.06 -26.88 -9.37
CA ASN A 3 -1.29 -26.77 -8.58
C ASN A 3 -1.05 -26.12 -7.21
N PHE A 4 -0.55 -24.87 -7.15
CA PHE A 4 -0.38 -24.16 -5.86
C PHE A 4 -1.66 -23.42 -5.44
N LEU A 5 -2.30 -22.72 -6.38
CA LEU A 5 -3.50 -21.93 -6.13
C LEU A 5 -4.79 -22.65 -6.53
N TRP A 6 -4.70 -23.68 -7.38
CA TRP A 6 -5.85 -24.28 -8.06
C TRP A 6 -5.92 -25.81 -7.83
N THR A 7 -5.86 -26.24 -6.58
CA THR A 7 -5.96 -27.67 -6.22
C THR A 7 -7.40 -28.03 -5.86
N GLY A 8 -8.05 -28.87 -6.66
CA GLY A 8 -9.42 -29.32 -6.41
C GLY A 8 -10.05 -30.03 -7.60
N ASN A 9 -11.20 -30.68 -7.39
CA ASN A 9 -12.02 -31.21 -8.47
C ASN A 9 -12.83 -30.05 -9.10
N ILE A 10 -12.82 -29.93 -10.42
CA ILE A 10 -13.55 -28.90 -11.19
C ILE A 10 -15.08 -28.96 -10.89
N GLU A 11 -15.60 -30.15 -10.61
CA GLU A 11 -17.01 -30.38 -10.29
C GLU A 11 -17.38 -29.96 -8.86
N LYS A 12 -16.41 -29.72 -7.98
CA LYS A 12 -16.63 -29.33 -6.58
C LYS A 12 -15.97 -27.99 -6.29
N ARG A 13 -16.79 -26.95 -6.06
CA ARG A 13 -16.29 -25.65 -5.56
C ARG A 13 -15.63 -25.86 -4.20
N LYS A 14 -14.29 -25.78 -4.16
CA LYS A 14 -13.52 -25.74 -2.92
C LYS A 14 -12.77 -24.41 -2.86
N LEU A 15 -12.94 -23.70 -1.75
CA LEU A 15 -12.15 -22.50 -1.47
C LEU A 15 -10.73 -22.97 -1.12
N VAL A 16 -9.76 -22.66 -1.98
CA VAL A 16 -8.34 -22.93 -1.71
C VAL A 16 -7.78 -21.71 -0.97
N THR A 17 -7.83 -21.72 0.35
CA THR A 17 -7.23 -20.67 1.18
C THR A 17 -5.75 -20.98 1.37
N ALA A 18 -4.91 -20.48 0.47
CA ALA A 18 -3.48 -20.37 0.71
C ALA A 18 -3.22 -19.12 1.58
N ALA A 19 -2.51 -19.29 2.70
CA ALA A 19 -2.07 -18.16 3.51
C ALA A 19 -1.14 -17.27 2.68
N TRP A 20 -1.49 -15.98 2.54
CA TRP A 20 -0.76 -15.04 1.68
C TRP A 20 0.73 -14.95 2.04
N GLU A 21 1.04 -15.01 3.33
CA GLU A 21 2.42 -15.04 3.84
C GLU A 21 3.22 -16.22 3.26
N LYS A 22 2.63 -17.43 3.22
CA LYS A 22 3.28 -18.61 2.65
C LYS A 22 3.43 -18.51 1.14
N THR A 23 2.48 -17.87 0.47
CA THR A 23 2.55 -17.62 -0.98
C THR A 23 3.71 -16.70 -1.34
N CYS A 24 4.07 -15.75 -0.47
CA CYS A 24 5.17 -14.81 -0.72
C CYS A 24 6.57 -15.39 -0.47
N LEU A 25 6.68 -16.55 0.17
CA LEU A 25 7.97 -17.20 0.42
C LEU A 25 8.65 -17.62 -0.89
N PRO A 26 9.99 -17.72 -0.93
CA PRO A 26 10.72 -18.24 -2.08
C PRO A 26 10.24 -19.64 -2.49
N GLU A 27 10.40 -19.98 -3.78
CA GLU A 27 10.04 -21.32 -4.28
C GLU A 27 10.79 -22.45 -3.55
N LYS A 28 12.03 -22.18 -3.12
CA LYS A 28 12.85 -23.10 -2.30
C LYS A 28 12.23 -23.42 -0.93
N GLU A 29 11.40 -22.51 -0.41
CA GLU A 29 10.71 -22.63 0.88
C GLU A 29 9.24 -23.05 0.70
N GLY A 30 8.85 -23.41 -0.52
CA GLY A 30 7.49 -23.87 -0.84
C GLY A 30 6.48 -22.76 -1.05
N GLY A 31 6.91 -21.51 -1.30
CA GLY A 31 6.05 -20.42 -1.74
C GLY A 31 6.08 -20.19 -3.26
N LEU A 32 5.44 -19.11 -3.74
CA LEU A 32 5.45 -18.71 -5.16
C LEU A 32 6.55 -17.69 -5.48
N GLY A 33 7.28 -17.20 -4.48
CA GLY A 33 8.29 -16.14 -4.65
C GLY A 33 7.71 -14.79 -5.07
N VAL A 34 6.39 -14.58 -4.90
CA VAL A 34 5.75 -13.30 -5.22
C VAL A 34 6.04 -12.27 -4.13
N ARG A 35 6.19 -11.01 -4.52
CA ARG A 35 6.43 -9.93 -3.55
C ARG A 35 5.20 -9.73 -2.67
N SER A 36 5.40 -9.57 -1.36
CA SER A 36 4.30 -9.24 -0.45
C SER A 36 3.60 -7.96 -0.86
N LEU A 37 2.28 -8.05 -0.98
CA LEU A 37 1.40 -6.92 -1.25
C LEU A 37 1.51 -5.85 -0.16
N GLU A 38 1.76 -6.25 1.09
CA GLU A 38 1.91 -5.32 2.21
C GLU A 38 3.13 -4.41 2.01
N TYR A 39 4.31 -4.99 1.77
CA TYR A 39 5.52 -4.21 1.49
C TYR A 39 5.39 -3.37 0.22
N THR A 40 4.72 -3.92 -0.80
CA THR A 40 4.49 -3.22 -2.06
C THR A 40 3.56 -2.02 -1.87
N ASN A 41 2.49 -2.17 -1.09
CA ASN A 41 1.56 -1.10 -0.75
C ASN A 41 2.24 -0.02 0.09
N ALA A 42 3.03 -0.40 1.10
CA ALA A 42 3.80 0.56 1.90
C ALA A 42 4.77 1.38 1.04
N ALA A 43 5.48 0.74 0.09
CA ALA A 43 6.35 1.43 -0.86
C ALA A 43 5.57 2.39 -1.78
N PHE A 44 4.39 1.98 -2.26
CA PHE A 44 3.53 2.84 -3.07
C PHE A 44 2.99 4.03 -2.29
N LEU A 45 2.61 3.86 -1.01
CA LEU A 45 2.16 4.95 -0.16
C LEU A 45 3.27 5.97 0.08
N LYS A 46 4.50 5.52 0.39
CA LYS A 46 5.67 6.41 0.50
C LYS A 46 5.95 7.17 -0.80
N LYS A 47 5.91 6.46 -1.95
CA LYS A 47 6.08 7.09 -3.26
C LYS A 47 4.98 8.12 -3.53
N LEU A 48 3.73 7.81 -3.19
CA LEU A 48 2.61 8.73 -3.34
C LEU A 48 2.82 10.01 -2.50
N VAL A 49 3.20 9.86 -1.24
CA VAL A 49 3.52 11.00 -0.36
C VAL A 49 4.64 11.85 -0.94
N TRP A 50 5.73 11.22 -1.37
CA TRP A 50 6.86 11.93 -2.00
C TRP A 50 6.41 12.77 -3.21
N ARG A 51 5.55 12.22 -4.07
CA ARG A 51 4.99 12.94 -5.22
C ARG A 51 4.11 14.10 -4.80
N VAL A 52 3.31 13.94 -3.75
CA VAL A 52 2.50 15.04 -3.19
C VAL A 52 3.37 16.17 -2.63
N LEU A 53 4.57 15.86 -2.13
CA LEU A 53 5.53 16.85 -1.62
C LEU A 53 6.38 17.50 -2.72
N SER A 54 6.76 16.75 -3.75
CA SER A 54 7.82 17.14 -4.70
C SER A 54 7.31 17.53 -6.07
N GLU A 55 6.15 17.02 -6.51
CA GLU A 55 5.62 17.29 -7.85
C GLU A 55 4.58 18.40 -7.82
N ASP A 56 4.59 19.25 -8.84
CA ASP A 56 3.53 20.21 -9.15
C ASP A 56 2.55 19.59 -10.15
N SER A 57 1.76 18.65 -9.66
CA SER A 57 0.66 18.03 -10.40
C SER A 57 -0.69 18.41 -9.80
N LEU A 58 -1.75 18.38 -10.63
CA LEU A 58 -3.13 18.61 -10.16
C LEU A 58 -3.49 17.70 -8.98
N MET A 59 -3.03 16.45 -9.01
CA MET A 59 -3.26 15.50 -7.92
C MET A 59 -2.50 15.91 -6.66
N ALA A 60 -1.24 16.33 -6.79
CA ALA A 60 -0.46 16.82 -5.66
C ALA A 60 -1.09 18.07 -5.05
N ASP A 61 -1.51 19.04 -5.85
CA ASP A 61 -2.22 20.24 -5.39
C ASP A 61 -3.56 19.93 -4.71
N PHE A 62 -4.37 19.05 -5.31
CA PHE A 62 -5.62 18.60 -4.72
C PHE A 62 -5.37 17.95 -3.36
N MET A 63 -4.39 17.05 -3.28
CA MET A 63 -4.01 16.38 -2.05
C MET A 63 -3.50 17.38 -1.02
N ARG A 64 -2.59 18.29 -1.37
CA ARG A 64 -2.08 19.35 -0.47
C ARG A 64 -3.22 20.20 0.09
N LYS A 65 -4.12 20.70 -0.76
CA LYS A 65 -5.28 21.51 -0.32
C LYS A 65 -6.21 20.74 0.60
N LYS A 66 -6.43 19.45 0.33
CA LYS A 66 -7.35 18.60 1.10
C LYS A 66 -6.73 18.10 2.41
N CYS A 67 -5.42 17.92 2.45
CA CYS A 67 -4.73 17.20 3.49
C CYS A 67 -3.87 18.08 4.40
N VAL A 68 -3.38 19.21 3.89
CA VAL A 68 -2.48 20.13 4.61
C VAL A 68 -3.26 21.37 5.01
N LYS A 69 -3.05 21.82 6.24
CA LYS A 69 -3.51 23.08 6.82
C LYS A 69 -2.28 23.99 6.94
N GLY A 70 -2.28 25.11 6.20
CA GLY A 70 -1.14 26.03 6.16
C GLY A 70 0.07 25.42 5.45
N SER A 71 1.28 25.75 5.89
CA SER A 71 2.53 25.35 5.21
C SER A 71 3.01 23.94 5.54
N ARG A 72 2.69 23.38 6.71
CA ARG A 72 3.27 22.09 7.18
C ARG A 72 2.39 21.24 8.09
N GLN A 73 1.15 21.64 8.43
CA GLN A 73 0.33 20.88 9.38
C GLN A 73 -0.65 19.96 8.65
N ILE A 74 -0.82 18.73 9.12
CA ILE A 74 -1.81 17.80 8.55
C ILE A 74 -3.20 18.11 9.13
N LYS A 75 -4.25 18.11 8.30
CA LYS A 75 -5.64 18.19 8.78
C LYS A 75 -6.00 16.92 9.55
N THR A 76 -6.33 17.08 10.82
CA THR A 76 -6.69 15.99 11.75
C THR A 76 -8.15 15.54 11.66
N GLY A 77 -8.98 16.22 10.85
CA GLY A 77 -10.40 15.88 10.66
C GLY A 77 -10.63 14.65 9.77
N PRO A 78 -11.87 14.14 9.71
CA PRO A 78 -12.24 13.04 8.83
C PRO A 78 -12.09 13.49 7.37
N VAL A 79 -11.00 13.04 6.74
CA VAL A 79 -10.83 13.21 5.30
C VAL A 79 -11.56 12.06 4.63
N THR A 80 -12.39 12.34 3.62
CA THR A 80 -13.22 11.35 2.94
C THR A 80 -12.46 10.27 2.15
N PHE A 81 -11.12 10.26 2.22
CA PHE A 81 -10.29 9.25 1.58
C PHE A 81 -10.04 8.07 2.51
N SER A 82 -10.48 6.88 2.11
CA SER A 82 -10.30 5.63 2.85
C SER A 82 -8.82 5.27 3.08
N ILE A 83 -7.92 5.71 2.20
CA ILE A 83 -6.47 5.50 2.35
C ILE A 83 -5.80 6.54 3.26
N TRP A 84 -6.51 7.61 3.65
CA TRP A 84 -5.90 8.76 4.34
C TRP A 84 -5.21 8.43 5.67
N PRO A 85 -5.76 7.56 6.54
CA PRO A 85 -5.07 7.16 7.76
C PRO A 85 -3.68 6.58 7.47
N TYR A 86 -3.57 5.71 6.47
CA TYR A 86 -2.31 5.08 6.08
C TYR A 86 -1.33 6.06 5.42
N VAL A 87 -1.84 7.00 4.63
CA VAL A 87 -1.01 8.06 4.01
C VAL A 87 -0.47 9.03 5.06
N ARG A 88 -1.28 9.37 6.08
CA ARG A 88 -0.93 10.34 7.14
C ARG A 88 0.35 9.94 7.86
N ASP A 89 0.45 8.68 8.28
CA ASP A 89 1.60 8.20 9.06
C ASP A 89 2.90 8.30 8.25
N HIS A 90 2.84 7.94 6.96
CA HIS A 90 3.98 8.09 6.05
C HIS A 90 4.28 9.56 5.70
N TYR A 91 3.27 10.43 5.70
CA TYR A 91 3.42 11.87 5.45
C TYR A 91 4.12 12.58 6.62
N CYS A 92 3.76 12.25 7.87
CA CYS A 92 4.49 12.77 9.05
C CYS A 92 5.97 12.36 9.01
N ALA A 93 6.24 11.07 8.81
CA ALA A 93 7.61 10.54 8.81
C ALA A 93 8.50 11.23 7.76
N LEU A 94 7.99 11.43 6.53
CA LEU A 94 8.76 12.09 5.47
C LEU A 94 8.94 13.60 5.69
N LEU A 95 8.03 14.27 6.41
CA LEU A 95 8.24 15.66 6.83
C LEU A 95 9.31 15.80 7.92
N GLU A 96 9.46 14.80 8.79
CA GLU A 96 10.51 14.78 9.83
C GLU A 96 11.89 14.48 9.23
N GLU A 97 11.96 13.62 8.20
CA GLU A 97 13.20 13.26 7.49
C GLU A 97 13.72 14.35 6.51
N SER A 98 12.92 15.38 6.22
CA SER A 98 13.29 16.46 5.29
C SER A 98 13.85 17.72 5.97
N ILE A 99 14.29 17.61 7.23
CA ILE A 99 14.97 18.66 8.03
C ILE A 99 16.49 18.61 7.83
#